data_AF-A0A2K8N5F6-F1
#
_entry.id   AF-A0A2K8N5F6-F1
#
_cell.length_a   1.000
_cell.length_b   1.000
_cell.length_c   1.000
_cell.angle_alpha   90.00
_cell.angle_beta   90.00
_cell.angle_gamma   90.00
#
_symmetry.space_group_name_H-M   'P 1'
#
loop_
_entity.id
_entity.type
_entity.pdbx_description
1 polymer ?
#
loop_
_entity_poly.entity_id
_entity_poly.type
_entity_poly.pdbx_seq_one_letter_code
_entity_poly.pdbx_strand_id
1 'polypeptide(L)' 'MISTSQYVTKEMYPQDLYGQDDLENFPEEISRGGTAIVDPFGQYIEGPLYSREGILYADLDLGLLDEVH' A
#
# COMPACT_ATOMS: atom_id res chain seq x y z
N MET A 1 -2.98 -12.31 5.01
CA MET A 1 -3.64 -10.99 5.20
C MET A 1 -3.21 -10.04 4.08
N ILE A 2 -4.09 -9.15 3.62
CA ILE A 2 -3.76 -8.14 2.60
C ILE A 2 -3.81 -6.76 3.26
N SER A 3 -2.72 -6.00 3.15
CA SER A 3 -2.67 -4.58 3.52
C SER A 3 -2.73 -3.75 2.24
N THR A 4 -3.65 -2.80 2.17
CA THR A 4 -3.73 -1.84 1.05
C THR A 4 -3.44 -0.44 1.57
N SER A 5 -2.25 0.06 1.25
CA SER A 5 -1.84 1.43 1.52
C SER A 5 -1.54 2.10 0.19
N GLN A 6 -2.27 3.17 -0.11
CA GLN A 6 -2.21 3.87 -1.38
C GLN A 6 -0.93 4.71 -1.48
N TYR A 7 -0.26 4.64 -2.62
CA TYR A 7 0.78 5.61 -2.97
C TYR A 7 0.09 6.85 -3.53
N VAL A 8 0.30 8.01 -2.91
CA VAL A 8 -0.36 9.27 -3.27
C VAL A 8 0.67 10.39 -3.33
N THR A 9 0.69 11.12 -4.45
CA THR A 9 1.46 12.37 -4.60
C THR A 9 0.54 13.59 -4.57
N LYS A 10 1.11 14.78 -4.38
CA LYS A 10 0.36 16.04 -4.42
C LYS A 10 -0.39 16.23 -5.73
N GLU A 11 0.25 15.90 -6.85
CA GLU A 11 -0.31 16.06 -8.19
C GLU A 11 -1.58 15.23 -8.43
N MET A 12 -1.81 14.17 -7.63
CA MET A 12 -3.02 13.35 -7.71
C MET A 12 -4.27 14.04 -7.14
N TYR A 13 -4.11 15.11 -6.35
CA TYR A 13 -5.25 15.86 -5.83
C TYR A 13 -5.87 16.77 -6.90
N PRO A 14 -7.22 16.82 -7.01
CA PRO A 14 -7.89 17.68 -7.98
C PRO A 14 -7.54 19.15 -7.79
N GLN A 15 -7.22 19.86 -8.87
CA GLN A 15 -6.78 21.27 -8.82
C GLN A 15 -7.84 22.23 -8.27
N ASP A 16 -9.10 21.83 -8.25
CA ASP A 16 -10.24 22.58 -7.70
C ASP A 16 -10.61 22.17 -6.26
N LEU A 17 -9.73 21.41 -5.58
CA LEU A 17 -9.92 21.04 -4.18
C LEU A 17 -9.98 22.29 -3.29
N TYR A 18 -10.96 22.34 -2.40
CA TYR A 18 -10.99 23.37 -1.37
C TYR A 18 -9.77 23.25 -0.44
N GLY A 19 -9.01 24.33 -0.26
CA GLY A 19 -7.78 24.31 0.53
C GLY A 19 -6.53 23.84 -0.23
N GLN A 20 -6.47 24.05 -1.55
CA GLN A 20 -5.26 23.81 -2.36
C GLN A 20 -4.00 24.48 -1.77
N ASP A 21 -4.13 25.68 -1.21
CA ASP A 21 -3.01 26.40 -0.58
C ASP A 21 -2.39 25.63 0.60
N ASP A 22 -3.17 24.77 1.27
CA ASP A 22 -2.64 23.93 2.36
C ASP A 22 -1.70 22.86 1.81
N LEU A 23 -1.97 22.32 0.60
CA LEU A 23 -1.16 21.28 -0.06
C LEU A 23 0.26 21.76 -0.37
N GLU A 24 0.50 23.06 -0.51
CA GLU A 24 1.84 23.63 -0.69
C GLU A 24 2.78 23.22 0.45
N ASN A 25 2.26 23.14 1.68
CA ASN A 25 3.03 22.85 2.89
C ASN A 25 3.28 21.35 3.13
N PHE A 26 2.64 20.47 2.36
CA PHE A 26 2.84 19.03 2.49
C PHE A 26 4.11 18.55 1.75
N PRO A 27 4.60 17.32 1.99
CA PRO A 27 5.59 16.69 1.11
C PRO A 27 5.00 16.31 -0.26
N GLU A 28 5.84 16.17 -1.28
CA GLU A 28 5.39 15.74 -2.62
C GLU A 28 4.72 14.36 -2.58
N GLU A 29 5.32 13.44 -1.82
CA GLU A 29 4.74 12.15 -1.49
C GLU A 29 3.88 12.30 -0.23
N ILE A 30 2.56 12.37 -0.42
CA ILE A 30 1.57 12.53 0.66
C ILE A 30 1.38 11.21 1.42
N SER A 31 1.35 10.10 0.68
CA SER A 31 1.36 8.75 1.25
C SER A 31 2.34 7.89 0.47
N ARG A 32 3.28 7.27 1.18
CA ARG A 32 4.31 6.41 0.57
C ARG A 32 3.78 5.08 0.04
N GLY A 33 2.52 4.74 0.31
CA GLY A 33 1.99 3.41 0.06
C GLY A 33 2.40 2.42 1.14
N GLY A 34 2.72 1.20 0.76
CA GLY A 34 3.00 0.07 1.67
C GLY A 34 2.05 -1.11 1.49
N THR A 35 1.44 -1.24 0.31
CA THR A 35 0.62 -2.41 -0.03
C THR A 35 1.47 -3.67 0.05
N ALA A 36 0.97 -4.72 0.70
CA ALA A 36 1.69 -5.98 0.94
C ALA A 36 0.74 -7.17 1.05
N ILE A 37 1.25 -8.35 0.72
CA ILE A 37 0.60 -9.65 0.93
C ILE A 37 1.41 -10.38 1.99
N VAL A 38 0.76 -10.82 3.07
CA VAL A 38 1.40 -11.60 4.14
C VAL A 38 0.68 -12.94 4.34
N ASP A 39 1.43 -13.95 4.79
CA ASP A 39 0.92 -15.26 5.15
C ASP A 39 0.11 -15.22 6.48
N PRO A 40 -0.50 -16.34 6.91
CA PRO A 40 -1.23 -16.41 8.18
C PRO A 40 -0.36 -16.16 9.43
N PHE A 41 0.96 -16.32 9.34
CA PHE A 41 1.93 -16.10 10.41
C PHE A 41 2.54 -14.69 10.38
N GLY A 42 2.03 -13.82 9.51
CA GLY A 42 2.47 -12.44 9.36
C GLY A 42 3.79 -12.26 8.61
N GLN A 43 4.30 -13.30 7.94
CA GLN A 43 5.47 -13.19 7.07
C GLN A 43 5.08 -12.58 5.72
N TYR A 44 5.94 -11.74 5.15
CA TYR A 44 5.70 -11.17 3.82
C TYR A 44 5.81 -12.24 2.75
N ILE A 45 4.75 -12.38 1.96
CA ILE A 45 4.75 -13.13 0.70
C ILE A 45 5.17 -12.16 -0.43
N GLU A 46 4.59 -10.96 -0.46
CA GLU A 46 4.95 -9.90 -1.43
C GLU A 46 4.83 -8.49 -0.84
N GLY A 47 5.63 -7.55 -1.35
CA GLY A 47 5.71 -6.18 -0.83
C GLY A 47 6.55 -6.06 0.46
N PRO A 48 6.43 -4.95 1.22
CA PRO A 48 5.59 -3.80 0.98
C PRO A 48 6.04 -2.91 -0.21
N LEU A 49 5.07 -2.43 -0.97
CA LEU A 49 5.27 -1.55 -2.12
C LEU A 49 5.31 -0.08 -1.69
N TYR A 50 6.50 0.50 -1.63
CA TYR A 50 6.72 1.90 -1.24
C TYR A 50 7.14 2.80 -2.41
N SER A 51 6.73 4.07 -2.32
CA SER A 51 7.16 5.17 -3.20
C SER A 51 6.92 4.92 -4.70
N ARG A 52 5.97 4.04 -5.04
CA ARG A 52 5.62 3.74 -6.42
C ARG A 52 4.23 3.12 -6.55
N GLU A 53 3.63 3.33 -7.71
CA GLU A 53 2.45 2.61 -8.15
C GLU A 53 2.82 1.19 -8.59
N GLY A 54 1.88 0.26 -8.45
CA GLY A 54 2.07 -1.11 -8.92
C GLY A 54 1.00 -2.07 -8.42
N ILE A 55 1.01 -3.27 -8.99
CA ILE A 55 0.12 -4.38 -8.62
C ILE A 55 1.02 -5.50 -8.08
N LEU A 56 0.67 -6.04 -6.91
CA LEU A 56 1.32 -7.21 -6.34
C LEU A 56 0.52 -8.46 -6.68
N TYR A 57 1.21 -9.54 -7.04
CA TYR A 57 0.65 -10.85 -7.32
C TYR A 57 1.40 -11.89 -6.50
N ALA A 58 0.68 -12.82 -5.87
CA ALA A 58 1.29 -13.92 -5.13
C ALA A 58 0.43 -15.19 -5.29
N ASP A 59 1.09 -16.34 -5.33
CA ASP A 59 0.45 -17.63 -5.16
C ASP A 59 0.31 -17.94 -3.66
N LEU A 60 -0.86 -18.43 -3.26
CA LEU A 60 -1.14 -18.76 -1.86
C LEU A 60 -1.11 -20.27 -1.66
N ASP A 61 -0.28 -20.73 -0.73
CA ASP A 61 -0.34 -22.11 -0.24
C ASP A 61 -1.42 -22.24 0.84
N LEU A 62 -2.46 -23.02 0.55
CA LEU A 62 -3.57 -23.24 1.46
C LEU A 62 -3.25 -24.26 2.56
N GLY A 63 -2.22 -25.10 2.37
CA GLY A 63 -1.79 -26.09 3.36
C GLY A 63 -1.22 -25.48 4.64
N LEU A 64 -0.77 -24.21 4.57
CA LEU A 64 -0.27 -23.45 5.72
C LEU A 64 -1.28 -23.32 6.87
N LEU A 65 -2.58 -23.47 6.58
CA LEU A 65 -3.63 -23.43 7.61
C LEU A 65 -3.76 -24.74 8.39
N ASP A 66 -3.36 -25.86 7.78
CA ASP A 66 -3.52 -27.20 8.35
C ASP A 66 -2.37 -27.57 9.30
N GLU A 67 -1.22 -26.89 9.21
CA GLU A 67 -0.06 -27.11 10.08
C GLU A 67 -0.23 -26.53 11.50
N VAL A 68 -1.32 -25.81 11.77
CA VAL A 68 -1.62 -25.17 13.07
C VAL A 68 -2.62 -26.01 13.90
N HIS A 69 -2.73 -27.31 13.61
CA HIS A 69 -3.54 -28.26 14.39
C HIS A 69 -2.72 -29.41 14.99
#